data_AF-A0A819T0U1-F1
#
_entry.id   AF-A0A819T0U1-F1
#
_cell.length_a   1.000
_cell.length_b   1.000
_cell.length_c   1.000
_cell.angle_alpha   90.00
_cell.angle_beta   90.00
_cell.angle_gamma   90.00
#
_symmetry.space_group_name_H-M   'P 1'
#
loop_
_entity.id
_entity.type
_entity.pdbx_description
1 polymer ?
#
loop_
_entity_poly.entity_id
_entity_poly.type
_entity_poly.pdbx_seq_one_letter_code
_entity_poly.pdbx_strand_id
1 'polypeptide(L)'
;MGNKNNKQIENNSPSPSTNSSLSRRLLNNESIDQFILIWLDHNALENSLDSLRTKTLIHELNNNHCLFFNDVNLFLVEIERLRNNDKQILLIVSGKFADKIPLHNIDIIATIIIFCGNSNRYKHLKETNRKIIDICTEHETLKNSIQRELPSLKLNLFTDRKSNSLRSLIASQNTGIDDSAYYFYMLFTDFLRQIPQRKEAKDTMLDKCKICYRNNKTKLKCIELFGNTYTQDKAIDWYTEDSFVYRLVNLAFRTEDITLWYLFRYYITDLCKQLEDTHKQQNCQSVLKLYRGQTHLPKEELENLKSNKGNLISTNGFFSTSKDIDLASWFIQGATDTEDYRVALFEITVDAKNLKNSIFVDIDQYKGISGECEVLFNIGSVFEIESVNYDNNFKAWKIKMKATDEGTDSIKERIQQMKKKFQNGNINLLFGRLLLDMNQYIKAESYFQMMIDVSPSSHPDLPLFYDCLGELNMHTTNWKEAFKNYHSSYEIKKKNIHSDHRNIGVTLNGLGNYYKAIRNNNEALKCYSKVLMFKNDPYNKAITLLNMSAIYVKEKDYDKAYDLCIEARDIIQETSSN
;
A
#
# COMPACT_ATOMS: atom_id res chain seq x y z
N MET A 1 -31.52 77.15 29.46
CA MET A 1 -31.46 77.29 27.99
C MET A 1 -30.14 76.72 27.51
N GLY A 2 -30.17 75.75 26.57
CA GLY A 2 -29.05 75.46 25.66
C GLY A 2 -28.07 74.32 26.02
N ASN A 3 -28.46 73.09 25.65
CA ASN A 3 -27.65 71.95 25.17
C ASN A 3 -26.16 71.81 25.55
N LYS A 4 -25.81 70.64 26.11
CA LYS A 4 -24.67 69.81 25.65
C LYS A 4 -24.88 68.34 26.02
N ASN A 5 -24.87 67.48 25.00
CA ASN A 5 -24.95 66.03 25.05
C ASN A 5 -23.74 65.43 25.78
N ASN A 6 -23.97 64.70 26.87
CA ASN A 6 -23.03 63.71 27.41
C ASN A 6 -23.49 62.32 26.98
N LYS A 7 -22.84 61.74 25.97
CA LYS A 7 -22.89 60.30 25.71
C LYS A 7 -21.76 59.64 26.49
N GLN A 8 -22.16 58.73 27.38
CA GLN A 8 -21.28 57.79 28.07
C GLN A 8 -20.54 56.91 27.05
N ILE A 9 -19.27 56.65 27.35
CA ILE A 9 -18.41 55.70 26.66
C ILE A 9 -18.85 54.30 27.11
N GLU A 10 -19.48 53.55 26.22
CA GLU A 10 -19.69 52.10 26.38
C GLU A 10 -18.55 51.35 25.68
N ASN A 11 -17.97 50.41 26.43
CA ASN A 11 -16.98 49.44 25.99
C ASN A 11 -17.52 48.58 24.84
N ASN A 12 -16.90 48.68 23.66
CA ASN A 12 -17.02 47.67 22.61
C ASN A 12 -15.70 46.93 22.45
N SER A 13 -15.61 45.77 23.09
CA SER A 13 -14.69 44.69 22.73
C SER A 13 -15.06 44.15 21.33
N PRO A 14 -14.16 44.13 20.33
CA PRO A 14 -14.43 43.47 19.07
C PRO A 14 -14.34 41.95 19.24
N SER A 15 -15.42 41.27 18.88
CA SER A 15 -15.53 39.83 18.73
C SER A 15 -14.54 39.26 17.70
N PRO A 16 -13.89 38.11 17.94
CA PRO A 16 -13.01 37.49 16.96
C PRO A 16 -13.82 36.74 15.91
N SER A 17 -14.00 37.34 14.74
CA SER A 17 -14.65 36.71 13.58
C SER A 17 -13.68 36.56 12.41
N THR A 18 -12.72 35.63 12.51
CA THR A 18 -11.97 35.05 11.38
C THR A 18 -11.40 33.69 11.80
N ASN A 19 -12.24 32.66 11.94
CA ASN A 19 -11.79 31.28 12.26
C ASN A 19 -12.56 30.19 11.49
N SER A 20 -13.32 30.55 10.44
CA SER A 20 -14.21 29.60 9.74
C SER A 20 -13.55 28.76 8.65
N SER A 21 -12.32 29.09 8.23
CA SER A 21 -11.52 28.26 7.30
C SER A 21 -10.61 27.26 8.04
N LEU A 22 -9.96 27.70 9.13
CA LEU A 22 -9.08 26.89 9.99
C LEU A 22 -9.79 25.66 10.58
N SER A 23 -11.08 25.79 10.90
CA SER A 23 -11.87 24.76 11.59
C SER A 23 -12.27 23.56 10.71
N ARG A 24 -12.17 23.63 9.38
CA ARG A 24 -12.61 22.52 8.50
C ARG A 24 -11.59 21.40 8.35
N ARG A 25 -10.28 21.68 8.43
CA ARG A 25 -9.24 20.63 8.41
C ARG A 25 -9.23 19.78 9.68
N LEU A 26 -9.71 20.36 10.79
CA LEU A 26 -9.32 19.97 12.14
C LEU A 26 -10.36 19.17 12.94
N LEU A 27 -11.57 18.98 12.42
CA LEU A 27 -12.64 18.21 13.09
C LEU A 27 -12.95 16.85 12.46
N ASN A 28 -12.38 16.55 11.29
CA ASN A 28 -12.61 15.25 10.64
C ASN A 28 -11.37 14.34 10.77
N ASN A 29 -10.92 14.14 12.01
CA ASN A 29 -10.45 12.82 12.44
C ASN A 29 -11.68 11.89 12.62
N GLU A 30 -12.56 11.85 11.63
CA GLU A 30 -13.49 10.73 11.51
C GLU A 30 -12.60 9.52 11.26
N SER A 31 -12.45 8.70 12.30
CA SER A 31 -11.76 7.44 12.23
C SER A 31 -12.17 6.74 10.95
N ILE A 32 -11.18 6.34 10.16
CA ILE A 32 -11.35 5.70 8.86
C ILE A 32 -12.29 4.47 8.94
N ASP A 33 -12.53 3.93 10.15
CA ASP A 33 -13.49 2.89 10.54
C ASP A 33 -14.97 3.17 10.20
N GLN A 34 -15.30 3.40 8.93
CA GLN A 34 -16.69 3.67 8.54
C GLN A 34 -17.58 2.43 8.55
N PHE A 35 -17.04 1.20 8.63
CA PHE A 35 -17.81 -0.03 8.58
C PHE A 35 -17.31 -1.11 9.55
N ILE A 36 -18.23 -1.85 10.15
CA ILE A 36 -17.99 -3.08 10.93
C ILE A 36 -18.57 -4.26 10.13
N LEU A 37 -17.79 -5.33 9.93
CA LEU A 37 -18.26 -6.54 9.27
C LEU A 37 -18.83 -7.51 10.31
N ILE A 38 -20.10 -7.89 10.11
CA ILE A 38 -20.79 -8.83 11.00
C ILE A 38 -21.24 -10.05 10.19
N TRP A 39 -21.00 -11.24 10.74
CA TRP A 39 -21.51 -12.51 10.22
C TRP A 39 -22.56 -13.09 11.18
N LEU A 40 -23.80 -13.20 10.70
CA LEU A 40 -24.93 -13.73 11.46
C LEU A 40 -25.42 -15.04 10.85
N ASP A 41 -25.05 -16.16 11.48
CA ASP A 41 -25.40 -17.51 11.06
C ASP A 41 -25.56 -18.41 12.27
N HIS A 42 -26.58 -19.26 12.27
CA HIS A 42 -26.84 -20.22 13.33
C HIS A 42 -25.60 -21.11 13.61
N ASN A 43 -24.81 -21.39 12.58
CA ASN A 43 -23.63 -22.24 12.65
C ASN A 43 -22.32 -21.42 12.72
N ALA A 44 -22.41 -20.09 12.95
CA ALA A 44 -21.27 -19.19 12.99
C ALA A 44 -20.22 -19.59 14.04
N LEU A 45 -20.60 -20.29 15.11
CA LEU A 45 -19.67 -20.76 16.14
C LEU A 45 -19.33 -22.25 16.02
N GLU A 46 -19.91 -22.96 15.05
CA GLU A 46 -19.60 -24.37 14.81
C GLU A 46 -18.28 -24.54 14.04
N ASN A 47 -17.63 -25.70 14.20
CA ASN A 47 -16.37 -26.06 13.54
C ASN A 47 -16.58 -27.03 12.37
N SER A 48 -17.71 -26.95 11.68
CA SER A 48 -17.92 -27.72 10.44
C SER A 48 -16.95 -27.25 9.35
N LEU A 49 -16.64 -28.13 8.40
CA LEU A 49 -15.72 -27.83 7.28
C LEU A 49 -16.15 -26.56 6.51
N ASP A 50 -17.46 -26.40 6.28
CA ASP A 50 -18.01 -25.24 5.58
C ASP A 50 -17.98 -23.97 6.43
N SER A 51 -18.21 -24.07 7.75
CA SER A 51 -18.07 -22.93 8.67
C SER A 51 -16.60 -22.47 8.74
N LEU A 52 -15.65 -23.41 8.83
CA LEU A 52 -14.22 -23.11 8.82
C LEU A 52 -13.75 -22.48 7.51
N ARG A 53 -14.21 -22.98 6.36
CA ARG A 53 -13.92 -22.37 5.04
C ARG A 53 -14.46 -20.94 4.94
N THR A 54 -15.67 -20.72 5.42
CA THR A 54 -16.32 -19.39 5.39
C THR A 54 -15.64 -18.42 6.34
N LYS A 55 -15.29 -18.87 7.56
CA LYS A 55 -14.49 -18.10 8.52
C LYS A 55 -13.14 -17.74 7.93
N THR A 56 -12.40 -18.70 7.36
CA THR A 56 -11.08 -18.46 6.76
C THR A 56 -11.18 -17.41 5.66
N LEU A 57 -12.17 -17.53 4.77
CA LEU A 57 -12.44 -16.53 3.73
C LEU A 57 -12.71 -15.13 4.33
N ILE A 58 -13.55 -15.03 5.34
CA ILE A 58 -13.90 -13.74 5.97
C ILE A 58 -12.72 -13.15 6.75
N HIS A 59 -11.94 -14.00 7.41
CA HIS A 59 -10.71 -13.65 8.11
C HIS A 59 -9.67 -13.07 7.14
N GLU A 60 -9.46 -13.73 5.99
CA GLU A 60 -8.59 -13.24 4.91
C GLU A 60 -9.07 -11.89 4.33
N LEU A 61 -10.38 -11.67 4.28
CA LEU A 61 -10.95 -10.46 3.69
C LEU A 61 -11.02 -9.26 4.66
N ASN A 62 -10.97 -9.49 5.97
CA ASN A 62 -11.21 -8.46 6.99
C ASN A 62 -10.20 -8.50 8.17
N ASN A 63 -9.01 -9.07 7.99
CA ASN A 63 -7.93 -9.16 9.01
C ASN A 63 -8.42 -9.60 10.41
N ASN A 64 -9.30 -10.60 10.49
CA ASN A 64 -9.88 -11.10 11.74
C ASN A 64 -10.82 -10.17 12.54
N HIS A 65 -11.22 -9.01 12.00
CA HIS A 65 -12.13 -8.09 12.70
C HIS A 65 -13.62 -8.34 12.41
N CYS A 66 -14.00 -9.54 11.95
CA CYS A 66 -15.40 -9.90 11.77
C CYS A 66 -16.02 -10.36 13.09
N LEU A 67 -17.16 -9.77 13.46
CA LEU A 67 -17.94 -10.23 14.60
C LEU A 67 -18.88 -11.36 14.17
N PHE A 68 -18.80 -12.50 14.85
CA PHE A 68 -19.62 -13.67 14.58
C PHE A 68 -20.73 -13.81 15.60
N PHE A 69 -21.96 -13.96 15.13
CA PHE A 69 -23.13 -14.21 15.98
C PHE A 69 -23.89 -15.44 15.50
N ASN A 70 -24.27 -16.28 16.44
CA ASN A 70 -25.17 -17.43 16.23
C ASN A 70 -26.58 -17.20 16.79
N ASP A 71 -26.78 -16.12 17.53
CA ASP A 71 -28.04 -15.75 18.16
C ASP A 71 -28.44 -14.31 17.78
N VAL A 72 -29.72 -14.14 17.43
CA VAL A 72 -30.26 -12.86 16.96
C VAL A 72 -30.36 -11.83 18.09
N ASN A 73 -30.64 -12.26 19.32
CA ASN A 73 -30.77 -11.33 20.45
C ASN A 73 -29.39 -10.79 20.84
N LEU A 74 -28.36 -11.65 20.87
CA LEU A 74 -26.97 -11.20 21.09
C LEU A 74 -26.51 -10.21 20.03
N PHE A 75 -26.84 -10.49 18.76
CA PHE A 75 -26.59 -9.57 17.66
C PHE A 75 -27.27 -8.21 17.89
N LEU A 76 -28.58 -8.18 18.19
CA LEU A 76 -29.31 -6.93 18.40
C LEU A 76 -28.79 -6.11 19.59
N VAL A 77 -28.38 -6.78 20.68
CA VAL A 77 -27.75 -6.09 21.84
C VAL A 77 -26.46 -5.40 21.43
N GLU A 78 -25.63 -6.05 20.62
CA GLU A 78 -24.38 -5.46 20.16
C GLU A 78 -24.60 -4.33 19.14
N ILE A 79 -25.61 -4.45 18.28
CA ILE A 79 -26.03 -3.37 17.37
C ILE A 79 -26.37 -2.09 18.13
N GLU A 80 -27.11 -2.20 19.24
CA GLU A 80 -27.47 -1.03 20.05
C GLU A 80 -26.26 -0.40 20.74
N ARG A 81 -25.25 -1.19 21.13
CA ARG A 81 -23.98 -0.66 21.66
C ARG A 81 -23.19 0.09 20.58
N LEU A 82 -23.16 -0.46 19.36
CA LEU A 82 -22.42 0.10 18.23
C LEU A 82 -23.09 1.35 17.65
N ARG A 83 -24.38 1.60 17.95
CA ARG A 83 -25.15 2.77 17.51
C ARG A 83 -24.50 4.11 17.87
N ASN A 84 -23.70 4.15 18.94
CA ASN A 84 -23.08 5.38 19.46
C ASN A 84 -21.70 5.72 18.85
N ASN A 85 -21.19 4.90 17.92
CA ASN A 85 -19.79 4.98 17.46
C ASN A 85 -19.60 5.61 16.06
N ASP A 86 -20.61 6.21 15.44
CA ASP A 86 -20.58 6.76 14.05
C ASP A 86 -20.13 5.77 12.95
N LYS A 87 -20.05 4.46 13.26
CA LYS A 87 -19.66 3.40 12.32
C LYS A 87 -20.89 2.78 11.65
N GLN A 88 -20.82 2.47 10.36
CA GLN A 88 -21.85 1.72 9.63
C GLN A 88 -21.60 0.21 9.70
N ILE A 89 -22.57 -0.62 9.30
CA ILE A 89 -22.44 -2.09 9.36
C ILE A 89 -22.64 -2.71 7.99
N LEU A 90 -21.70 -3.58 7.60
CA LEU A 90 -21.86 -4.56 6.53
C LEU A 90 -22.24 -5.89 7.17
N LEU A 91 -23.50 -6.29 7.00
CA LEU A 91 -24.04 -7.52 7.57
C LEU A 91 -24.04 -8.62 6.51
N ILE A 92 -23.43 -9.75 6.84
CA ILE A 92 -23.63 -11.00 6.10
C ILE A 92 -24.57 -11.88 6.93
N VAL A 93 -25.71 -12.23 6.35
CA VAL A 93 -26.76 -13.00 7.02
C VAL A 93 -27.01 -14.32 6.30
N SER A 94 -27.08 -15.41 7.06
CA SER A 94 -27.47 -16.70 6.51
C SER A 94 -28.94 -16.68 6.05
N GLY A 95 -29.27 -17.46 5.03
CA GLY A 95 -30.67 -17.59 4.58
C GLY A 95 -31.64 -17.98 5.70
N LYS A 96 -31.19 -18.73 6.72
CA LYS A 96 -32.01 -19.15 7.87
C LYS A 96 -32.44 -17.97 8.76
N PHE A 97 -31.66 -16.89 8.79
CA PHE A 97 -31.95 -15.68 9.55
C PHE A 97 -32.47 -14.53 8.70
N ALA A 98 -32.26 -14.54 7.39
CA ALA A 98 -32.70 -13.49 6.47
C ALA A 98 -34.21 -13.18 6.56
N ASP A 99 -35.06 -14.21 6.72
CA ASP A 99 -36.52 -14.07 6.83
C ASP A 99 -37.00 -13.68 8.25
N LYS A 100 -36.15 -13.82 9.27
CA LYS A 100 -36.55 -13.74 10.69
C LYS A 100 -36.30 -12.38 11.34
N ILE A 101 -35.52 -11.52 10.69
CA ILE A 101 -35.06 -10.26 11.26
C ILE A 101 -35.59 -9.12 10.38
N PRO A 102 -36.21 -8.07 10.95
CA PRO A 102 -36.64 -6.90 10.20
C PRO A 102 -35.43 -6.01 9.87
N LEU A 103 -34.51 -6.53 9.05
CA LEU A 103 -33.22 -5.90 8.70
C LEU A 103 -33.36 -4.53 8.03
N HIS A 104 -34.55 -4.21 7.50
CA HIS A 104 -34.85 -2.91 6.90
C HIS A 104 -34.98 -1.77 7.92
N ASN A 105 -35.30 -2.07 9.19
CA ASN A 105 -35.56 -1.06 10.23
C ASN A 105 -34.32 -0.68 11.06
N ILE A 106 -33.15 -1.22 10.74
CA ILE A 106 -31.92 -0.95 11.50
C ILE A 106 -31.07 0.03 10.70
N ASP A 107 -31.04 1.29 11.13
CA ASP A 107 -30.43 2.40 10.38
C ASP A 107 -28.90 2.28 10.23
N ILE A 108 -28.22 1.79 11.27
CA ILE A 108 -26.76 1.60 11.29
C ILE A 108 -26.27 0.54 10.30
N ILE A 109 -27.13 -0.40 9.89
CA ILE A 109 -26.81 -1.36 8.82
C ILE A 109 -26.93 -0.62 7.49
N ALA A 110 -25.78 -0.43 6.84
CA ALA A 110 -25.70 0.22 5.55
C ALA A 110 -25.84 -0.77 4.39
N THR A 111 -25.38 -2.01 4.59
CA THR A 111 -25.31 -2.99 3.50
C THR A 111 -25.51 -4.41 4.02
N ILE A 112 -26.26 -5.22 3.27
CA ILE A 112 -26.62 -6.60 3.61
C ILE A 112 -26.27 -7.53 2.45
N ILE A 113 -25.60 -8.63 2.75
CA ILE A 113 -25.36 -9.76 1.83
C ILE A 113 -26.06 -10.99 2.42
N ILE A 114 -26.89 -11.66 1.62
CA ILE A 114 -27.48 -12.94 2.01
C ILE A 114 -26.61 -14.06 1.49
N PHE A 115 -26.12 -14.93 2.37
CA PHE A 115 -25.41 -16.16 1.97
C PHE A 115 -26.31 -17.37 2.21
N CYS A 116 -26.66 -18.10 1.14
CA CYS A 116 -27.63 -19.19 1.23
C CYS A 116 -27.48 -20.23 0.11
N GLY A 117 -27.98 -21.44 0.31
CA GLY A 117 -27.94 -22.50 -0.71
C GLY A 117 -28.93 -22.32 -1.88
N ASN A 118 -29.87 -21.36 -1.81
CA ASN A 118 -30.88 -21.14 -2.85
C ASN A 118 -31.23 -19.66 -2.98
N SER A 119 -30.66 -19.01 -4.00
CA SER A 119 -30.84 -17.58 -4.23
C SER A 119 -32.28 -17.19 -4.60
N ASN A 120 -33.01 -18.04 -5.32
CA ASN A 120 -34.36 -17.75 -5.79
C ASN A 120 -35.34 -17.50 -4.62
N ARG A 121 -35.15 -18.18 -3.49
CA ARG A 121 -35.99 -18.03 -2.30
C ARG A 121 -35.97 -16.60 -1.75
N TYR A 122 -34.85 -15.90 -1.84
CA TYR A 122 -34.64 -14.60 -1.19
C TYR A 122 -34.65 -13.42 -2.17
N LYS A 123 -34.89 -13.64 -3.48
CA LYS A 123 -34.93 -12.56 -4.49
C LYS A 123 -35.91 -11.44 -4.13
N HIS A 124 -37.08 -11.82 -3.61
CA HIS A 124 -38.10 -10.86 -3.17
C HIS A 124 -37.61 -9.91 -2.06
N LEU A 125 -36.68 -10.35 -1.20
CA LEU A 125 -36.08 -9.49 -0.17
C LEU A 125 -35.18 -8.42 -0.79
N LYS A 126 -34.41 -8.79 -1.83
CA LYS A 126 -33.55 -7.84 -2.56
C LYS A 126 -34.36 -6.79 -3.33
N GLU A 127 -35.51 -7.17 -3.86
CA GLU A 127 -36.42 -6.25 -4.57
C GLU A 127 -37.11 -5.26 -3.61
N THR A 128 -37.37 -5.68 -2.36
CA THR A 128 -38.08 -4.88 -1.35
C THR A 128 -37.13 -4.05 -0.47
N ASN A 129 -35.90 -4.50 -0.23
CA ASN A 129 -34.93 -3.83 0.62
C ASN A 129 -33.68 -3.41 -0.16
N ARG A 130 -33.53 -2.10 -0.38
CA ARG A 130 -32.39 -1.49 -1.09
C ARG A 130 -31.04 -1.69 -0.40
N LYS A 131 -31.02 -2.04 0.90
CA LYS A 131 -29.79 -2.35 1.63
C LYS A 131 -29.23 -3.73 1.26
N ILE A 132 -30.07 -4.63 0.71
CA ILE A 132 -29.64 -5.95 0.27
C ILE A 132 -29.03 -5.82 -1.12
N ILE A 133 -27.70 -5.96 -1.17
CA ILE A 133 -26.95 -5.76 -2.41
C ILE A 133 -26.79 -7.04 -3.21
N ASP A 134 -26.69 -8.20 -2.57
CA ASP A 134 -26.46 -9.49 -3.22
C ASP A 134 -26.98 -10.68 -2.41
N ILE A 135 -27.25 -11.75 -3.15
CA ILE A 135 -27.62 -13.06 -2.64
C ILE A 135 -26.63 -14.06 -3.23
N CYS A 136 -25.71 -14.52 -2.41
CA CYS A 136 -24.57 -15.34 -2.80
C CYS A 136 -24.83 -16.80 -2.43
N THR A 137 -24.54 -17.71 -3.36
CA THR A 137 -24.68 -19.17 -3.15
C THR A 137 -23.34 -19.89 -3.04
N GLU A 138 -22.27 -19.25 -3.49
CA GLU A 138 -20.91 -19.80 -3.52
C GLU A 138 -19.92 -18.85 -2.85
N HIS A 139 -18.86 -19.41 -2.26
CA HIS A 139 -17.81 -18.63 -1.57
C HIS A 139 -17.13 -17.60 -2.46
N GLU A 140 -16.89 -17.90 -3.74
CA GLU A 140 -16.31 -16.92 -4.69
C GLU A 140 -17.26 -15.75 -4.96
N THR A 141 -18.56 -16.01 -5.10
CA THR A 141 -19.55 -14.93 -5.26
C THR A 141 -19.67 -14.09 -3.99
N LEU A 142 -19.61 -14.74 -2.82
CA LEU A 142 -19.59 -14.07 -1.53
C LEU A 142 -18.33 -13.20 -1.40
N LYS A 143 -17.15 -13.74 -1.72
CA LYS A 143 -15.87 -13.03 -1.74
C LYS A 143 -15.94 -11.77 -2.60
N ASN A 144 -16.46 -11.89 -3.82
CA ASN A 144 -16.57 -10.76 -4.76
C ASN A 144 -17.56 -9.70 -4.26
N SER A 145 -18.72 -10.10 -3.74
CA SER A 145 -19.72 -9.17 -3.18
C SER A 145 -19.18 -8.47 -1.94
N ILE A 146 -18.53 -9.21 -1.05
CA ILE A 146 -17.82 -8.69 0.12
C ILE A 146 -16.78 -7.67 -0.37
N GLN A 147 -15.84 -8.04 -1.23
CA GLN A 147 -14.78 -7.15 -1.76
C GLN A 147 -15.29 -5.92 -2.52
N ARG A 148 -16.47 -5.98 -3.13
CA ARG A 148 -17.12 -4.85 -3.82
C ARG A 148 -17.69 -3.82 -2.84
N GLU A 149 -18.15 -4.26 -1.67
CA GLU A 149 -18.60 -3.39 -0.59
C GLU A 149 -17.50 -3.04 0.42
N LEU A 150 -16.46 -3.88 0.48
CA LEU A 150 -15.24 -3.69 1.26
C LEU A 150 -14.20 -2.71 0.71
N PRO A 151 -14.33 -1.89 -0.36
CA PRO A 151 -13.31 -0.89 -0.69
C PRO A 151 -13.10 0.14 0.43
N SER A 152 -14.16 0.47 1.19
CA SER A 152 -14.08 1.30 2.40
C SER A 152 -13.53 0.55 3.61
N LEU A 153 -13.70 -0.77 3.69
CA LEU A 153 -13.06 -1.62 4.70
C LEU A 153 -11.65 -2.07 4.29
N LYS A 154 -11.23 -1.97 3.03
CA LYS A 154 -9.82 -1.94 2.65
C LYS A 154 -9.15 -0.75 3.30
N LEU A 155 -9.85 0.37 3.46
CA LEU A 155 -9.40 1.49 4.27
C LEU A 155 -9.31 1.13 5.78
N ASN A 156 -10.14 0.19 6.28
CA ASN A 156 -10.13 -0.31 7.68
C ASN A 156 -9.25 -1.55 7.90
N LEU A 157 -8.84 -2.26 6.85
CA LEU A 157 -7.78 -3.28 6.87
C LEU A 157 -6.43 -2.67 7.33
N PHE A 158 -6.39 -1.35 7.43
CA PHE A 158 -5.24 -0.51 7.63
C PHE A 158 -5.31 0.37 8.89
N THR A 159 -6.37 0.25 9.70
CA THR A 159 -6.45 0.94 11.00
C THR A 159 -5.80 0.15 12.14
N ASP A 160 -5.48 -1.14 11.94
CA ASP A 160 -4.87 -1.98 12.99
C ASP A 160 -3.52 -2.65 12.62
N ARG A 161 -2.90 -2.26 11.50
CA ARG A 161 -1.45 -2.43 11.43
C ARG A 161 -0.84 -1.34 12.29
N LYS A 162 -0.21 -1.74 13.40
CA LYS A 162 0.89 -1.00 14.03
C LYS A 162 1.95 -0.70 12.96
N SER A 163 1.75 0.33 12.16
CA SER A 163 2.68 0.68 11.09
C SER A 163 3.53 1.85 11.57
N ASN A 164 4.82 1.57 11.72
CA ASN A 164 5.80 2.57 12.09
C ASN A 164 5.88 3.61 10.98
N SER A 165 5.54 4.87 11.23
CA SER A 165 5.64 5.97 10.27
C SER A 165 7.09 6.38 9.95
N LEU A 166 8.02 6.02 10.85
CA LEU A 166 9.45 6.26 10.78
C LEU A 166 10.23 4.95 10.87
N ARG A 167 11.29 4.82 10.06
CA ARG A 167 12.09 3.59 9.97
C ARG A 167 13.58 3.86 10.10
N SER A 168 14.25 3.01 10.87
CA SER A 168 15.72 3.01 11.02
C SER A 168 16.42 2.65 9.71
N LEU A 169 17.55 3.30 9.46
CA LEU A 169 18.46 3.00 8.34
C LEU A 169 19.56 1.99 8.73
N ILE A 170 19.53 1.44 9.94
CA ILE A 170 20.52 0.45 10.36
C ILE A 170 20.33 -0.85 9.57
N ALA A 171 21.36 -1.25 8.83
CA ALA A 171 21.55 -2.65 8.47
C ALA A 171 21.74 -3.43 9.77
N SER A 172 20.84 -4.36 10.10
CA SER A 172 21.08 -5.28 11.21
C SER A 172 22.41 -5.97 10.96
N GLN A 173 23.43 -5.67 11.76
CA GLN A 173 24.79 -6.21 11.63
C GLN A 173 24.86 -7.74 11.71
N ASN A 174 23.73 -8.42 11.96
CA ASN A 174 23.63 -9.87 12.11
C ASN A 174 22.97 -10.63 10.95
N THR A 175 22.63 -10.01 9.81
CA THR A 175 22.04 -10.77 8.68
C THR A 175 22.68 -10.52 7.32
N GLY A 176 23.58 -9.55 7.16
CA GLY A 176 24.14 -9.23 5.84
C GLY A 176 23.10 -8.72 4.82
N ILE A 177 21.90 -8.35 5.30
CA ILE A 177 20.81 -7.82 4.47
C ILE A 177 20.81 -6.30 4.61
N ASP A 178 21.03 -5.62 3.48
CA ASP A 178 20.93 -4.16 3.33
C ASP A 178 19.46 -3.73 3.23
N ASP A 179 18.71 -4.01 4.30
CA ASP A 179 17.24 -3.97 4.41
C ASP A 179 16.72 -2.59 4.87
N SER A 180 17.38 -1.49 4.47
CA SER A 180 16.91 -0.16 4.88
C SER A 180 15.62 0.16 4.12
N ALA A 181 14.51 0.36 4.83
CA ALA A 181 13.23 0.67 4.19
C ALA A 181 13.28 1.95 3.34
N TYR A 182 14.18 2.87 3.67
CA TYR A 182 14.52 4.01 2.83
C TYR A 182 14.96 3.61 1.42
N TYR A 183 15.83 2.60 1.30
CA TYR A 183 16.20 2.06 -0.01
C TYR A 183 14.98 1.54 -0.78
N PHE A 184 14.09 0.83 -0.10
CA PHE A 184 12.84 0.36 -0.69
C PHE A 184 11.95 1.51 -1.19
N TYR A 185 11.75 2.57 -0.39
CA TYR A 185 10.95 3.73 -0.82
C TYR A 185 11.61 4.53 -1.93
N MET A 186 12.93 4.68 -1.91
CA MET A 186 13.66 5.34 -2.99
C MET A 186 13.59 4.57 -4.30
N LEU A 187 13.64 3.23 -4.25
CA LEU A 187 13.40 2.39 -5.41
C LEU A 187 11.97 2.48 -5.91
N PHE A 188 11.01 2.43 -5.01
CA PHE A 188 9.60 2.55 -5.33
C PHE A 188 9.28 3.88 -6.01
N THR A 189 9.74 4.99 -5.43
CA THR A 189 9.53 6.34 -6.00
C THR A 189 10.20 6.47 -7.36
N ASP A 190 11.39 5.92 -7.52
CA ASP A 190 12.10 5.89 -8.80
C ASP A 190 11.38 5.03 -9.86
N PHE A 191 10.80 3.91 -9.44
CA PHE A 191 9.96 3.05 -10.30
C PHE A 191 8.70 3.79 -10.76
N LEU A 192 7.97 4.43 -9.84
CA LEU A 192 6.76 5.19 -10.18
C LEU A 192 7.02 6.24 -11.26
N ARG A 193 8.17 6.94 -11.18
CA ARG A 193 8.57 7.98 -12.15
C ARG A 193 8.79 7.44 -13.56
N GLN A 194 9.05 6.14 -13.70
CA GLN A 194 9.29 5.51 -15.00
C GLN A 194 8.00 4.97 -15.64
N ILE A 195 6.92 4.82 -14.87
CA ILE A 195 5.63 4.39 -15.40
C ILE A 195 4.99 5.54 -16.17
N PRO A 196 4.60 5.35 -17.45
CA PRO A 196 3.97 6.42 -18.22
C PRO A 196 2.71 6.95 -17.54
N GLN A 197 2.66 8.27 -17.29
CA GLN A 197 1.49 8.97 -16.73
C GLN A 197 0.41 9.18 -17.81
N ARG A 198 -0.20 8.07 -18.26
CA ARG A 198 -1.31 8.12 -19.23
C ARG A 198 -2.60 8.60 -18.59
N LYS A 199 -3.50 9.17 -19.39
CA LYS A 199 -4.85 9.57 -18.96
C LYS A 199 -5.61 8.42 -18.29
N GLU A 200 -5.44 7.21 -18.80
CA GLU A 200 -6.01 5.97 -18.23
C GLU A 200 -5.66 5.78 -16.74
N ALA A 201 -4.44 6.15 -16.32
CA ALA A 201 -4.02 6.05 -14.93
C ALA A 201 -4.78 7.04 -14.03
N LYS A 202 -4.97 8.27 -14.51
CA LYS A 202 -5.79 9.29 -13.83
C LYS A 202 -7.24 8.83 -13.72
N ASP A 203 -7.82 8.35 -14.81
CA ASP A 203 -9.22 7.92 -14.84
C ASP A 203 -9.46 6.72 -13.90
N THR A 204 -8.57 5.72 -13.93
CA THR A 204 -8.60 4.56 -13.02
C THR A 204 -8.52 4.99 -11.55
N MET A 205 -7.61 5.92 -11.23
CA MET A 205 -7.47 6.49 -9.89
C MET A 205 -8.77 7.14 -9.43
N LEU A 206 -9.38 7.98 -10.27
CA LEU A 206 -10.61 8.70 -9.94
C LEU A 206 -11.80 7.77 -9.78
N ASP A 207 -11.95 6.76 -10.62
CA ASP A 207 -13.05 5.80 -10.52
C ASP A 207 -12.98 4.98 -9.23
N LYS A 208 -11.77 4.57 -8.83
CA LYS A 208 -11.58 3.93 -7.51
C LYS A 208 -11.88 4.90 -6.37
N CYS A 209 -11.49 6.16 -6.46
CA CYS A 209 -11.82 7.16 -5.45
C CYS A 209 -13.34 7.39 -5.34
N LYS A 210 -14.07 7.44 -6.47
CA LYS A 210 -15.54 7.57 -6.49
C LYS A 210 -16.22 6.38 -5.81
N ILE A 211 -15.72 5.17 -6.02
CA ILE A 211 -16.22 3.97 -5.33
C ILE A 211 -15.98 4.09 -3.83
N CYS A 212 -14.78 4.51 -3.39
CA CYS A 212 -14.45 4.68 -1.97
C CYS A 212 -15.37 5.71 -1.29
N TYR A 213 -15.68 6.82 -1.97
CA TYR A 213 -16.50 7.90 -1.44
C TYR A 213 -17.95 7.88 -1.95
N ARG A 214 -18.47 6.74 -2.43
CA ARG A 214 -19.80 6.64 -3.07
C ARG A 214 -20.96 7.21 -2.22
N ASN A 215 -20.83 7.16 -0.89
CA ASN A 215 -21.83 7.67 0.05
C ASN A 215 -21.56 9.11 0.52
N ASN A 216 -20.42 9.71 0.15
CA ASN A 216 -20.02 11.05 0.57
C ASN A 216 -20.13 12.04 -0.60
N LYS A 217 -21.28 12.71 -0.73
CA LYS A 217 -21.57 13.68 -1.80
C LYS A 217 -20.54 14.81 -1.88
N THR A 218 -20.01 15.27 -0.75
CA THR A 218 -19.01 16.35 -0.69
C THR A 218 -17.69 15.89 -1.29
N LYS A 219 -17.21 14.71 -0.91
CA LYS A 219 -15.96 14.15 -1.46
C LYS A 219 -16.12 13.73 -2.93
N LEU A 220 -17.29 13.26 -3.37
CA LEU A 220 -17.57 13.02 -4.79
C LEU A 220 -17.45 14.29 -5.64
N LYS A 221 -18.03 15.41 -5.20
CA LYS A 221 -17.87 16.71 -5.88
C LYS A 221 -16.41 17.15 -5.95
N CYS A 222 -15.65 16.92 -4.87
CA CYS A 222 -14.21 17.21 -4.83
C CYS A 222 -13.43 16.36 -5.85
N ILE A 223 -13.78 15.08 -6.00
CA ILE A 223 -13.17 14.17 -6.99
C ILE A 223 -13.50 14.60 -8.43
N GLU A 224 -14.74 15.01 -8.70
CA GLU A 224 -15.13 15.54 -10.01
C GLU A 224 -14.39 16.84 -10.35
N LEU A 225 -14.30 17.76 -9.39
CA LEU A 225 -13.54 19.00 -9.54
C LEU A 225 -12.07 18.69 -9.87
N PHE A 226 -11.42 17.82 -9.10
CA PHE A 226 -10.06 17.35 -9.39
C PHE A 226 -9.96 16.78 -10.81
N GLY A 227 -10.88 15.91 -11.21
CA GLY A 227 -10.88 15.32 -12.55
C GLY A 227 -10.82 16.36 -13.65
N ASN A 228 -11.59 17.44 -13.50
CA ASN A 228 -11.75 18.50 -14.50
C ASN A 228 -10.65 19.57 -14.45
N THR A 229 -10.11 19.90 -13.28
CA THR A 229 -9.23 21.08 -13.10
C THR A 229 -7.79 20.75 -12.76
N TYR A 230 -7.47 19.50 -12.44
CA TYR A 230 -6.13 19.10 -12.03
C TYR A 230 -5.12 19.19 -13.17
N THR A 231 -3.98 19.81 -12.87
CA THR A 231 -2.78 19.90 -13.70
C THR A 231 -1.55 19.59 -12.83
N GLN A 232 -0.46 19.09 -13.44
CA GLN A 232 0.74 18.65 -12.72
C GLN A 232 1.41 19.75 -11.85
N ASP A 233 1.22 21.02 -12.19
CA ASP A 233 1.71 22.20 -11.46
C ASP A 233 0.86 22.56 -10.23
N LYS A 234 -0.25 21.85 -10.00
CA LYS A 234 -1.16 22.04 -8.85
C LYS A 234 -1.13 20.85 -7.89
N ALA A 235 -0.16 19.95 -8.00
CA ALA A 235 -0.07 18.78 -7.14
C ALA A 235 0.07 19.17 -5.66
N ILE A 236 0.94 20.14 -5.34
CA ILE A 236 1.10 20.68 -3.98
C ILE A 236 -0.20 21.33 -3.48
N ASP A 237 -0.89 22.12 -4.31
CA ASP A 237 -2.17 22.75 -3.95
C ASP A 237 -3.20 21.70 -3.54
N TRP A 238 -3.38 20.66 -4.36
CA TRP A 238 -4.31 19.58 -4.04
C TRP A 238 -3.89 18.73 -2.85
N TYR A 239 -2.60 18.65 -2.55
CA TYR A 239 -2.10 17.91 -1.38
C TYR A 239 -2.40 18.68 -0.10
N THR A 240 -2.39 20.01 -0.18
CA THR A 240 -2.51 20.93 0.95
C THR A 240 -3.95 21.43 1.15
N GLU A 241 -4.82 21.32 0.16
CA GLU A 241 -6.26 21.50 0.38
C GLU A 241 -6.87 20.28 1.13
N ASP A 242 -8.03 20.43 1.81
CA ASP A 242 -8.80 19.29 2.38
C ASP A 242 -9.44 18.44 1.27
N SER A 243 -8.57 17.82 0.48
CA SER A 243 -8.91 16.98 -0.65
C SER A 243 -8.95 15.51 -0.26
N PHE A 244 -9.37 14.66 -1.19
CA PHE A 244 -9.28 13.21 -1.03
C PHE A 244 -7.85 12.68 -1.24
N VAL A 245 -7.00 13.40 -2.00
CA VAL A 245 -5.66 12.93 -2.36
C VAL A 245 -4.72 12.93 -1.16
N TYR A 246 -4.73 13.97 -0.31
CA TYR A 246 -3.93 13.99 0.93
C TYR A 246 -4.18 12.72 1.77
N ARG A 247 -5.45 12.41 2.02
CA ARG A 247 -5.84 11.29 2.89
C ARG A 247 -5.46 9.95 2.27
N LEU A 248 -5.82 9.71 1.01
CA LEU A 248 -5.62 8.41 0.38
C LEU A 248 -4.15 8.15 0.02
N VAL A 249 -3.38 9.18 -0.32
CA VAL A 249 -1.94 9.06 -0.57
C VAL A 249 -1.20 8.77 0.74
N ASN A 250 -1.48 9.52 1.81
CA ASN A 250 -0.86 9.26 3.11
C ASN A 250 -1.24 7.90 3.67
N LEU A 251 -2.48 7.44 3.43
CA LEU A 251 -2.87 6.08 3.75
C LEU A 251 -2.02 5.06 2.99
N ALA A 252 -1.84 5.22 1.68
CA ALA A 252 -1.05 4.30 0.87
C ALA A 252 0.38 4.13 1.42
N PHE A 253 1.01 5.23 1.83
CA PHE A 253 2.35 5.20 2.45
C PHE A 253 2.35 4.61 3.86
N ARG A 254 1.35 4.95 4.68
CA ARG A 254 1.22 4.39 6.03
C ARG A 254 1.03 2.87 6.02
N THR A 255 0.41 2.33 4.98
CA THR A 255 0.05 0.90 4.89
C THR A 255 1.02 0.08 4.08
N GLU A 256 1.88 0.73 3.30
CA GLU A 256 2.75 0.11 2.30
C GLU A 256 1.98 -0.77 1.32
N ASP A 257 0.73 -0.39 1.02
CA ASP A 257 -0.07 -1.09 0.04
C ASP A 257 0.41 -0.68 -1.36
N ILE A 258 1.14 -1.61 -1.98
CA ILE A 258 1.66 -1.48 -3.34
C ILE A 258 0.53 -1.21 -4.36
N THR A 259 -0.67 -1.72 -4.11
CA THR A 259 -1.83 -1.48 -4.96
C THR A 259 -2.27 -0.02 -4.89
N LEU A 260 -2.33 0.56 -3.68
CA LEU A 260 -2.66 1.97 -3.50
C LEU A 260 -1.55 2.87 -4.06
N TRP A 261 -0.30 2.52 -3.82
CA TRP A 261 0.87 3.13 -4.43
C TRP A 261 0.81 3.19 -5.96
N TYR A 262 0.51 2.06 -6.60
CA TYR A 262 0.30 2.01 -8.04
C TYR A 262 -0.93 2.81 -8.45
N LEU A 263 -2.05 2.71 -7.73
CA LEU A 263 -3.28 3.46 -8.03
C LEU A 263 -3.03 4.98 -8.02
N PHE A 264 -2.32 5.49 -7.02
CA PHE A 264 -1.99 6.90 -6.85
C PHE A 264 -0.72 7.34 -7.59
N ARG A 265 -0.08 6.45 -8.37
CA ARG A 265 1.17 6.74 -9.10
C ARG A 265 1.13 8.01 -9.92
N TYR A 266 -0.03 8.29 -10.54
CA TYR A 266 -0.23 9.46 -11.38
C TYR A 266 0.04 10.74 -10.59
N TYR A 267 -0.63 10.87 -9.44
CA TYR A 267 -0.54 12.03 -8.58
C TYR A 267 0.74 12.06 -7.72
N ILE A 268 1.17 10.92 -7.16
CA ILE A 268 2.40 10.84 -6.36
C ILE A 268 3.62 11.30 -7.19
N THR A 269 3.68 10.92 -8.46
CA THR A 269 4.79 11.30 -9.34
C THR A 269 4.80 12.81 -9.61
N ASP A 270 3.63 13.40 -9.88
CA ASP A 270 3.51 14.85 -10.07
C ASP A 270 3.88 15.62 -8.79
N LEU A 271 3.38 15.17 -7.63
CA LEU A 271 3.68 15.78 -6.34
C LEU A 271 5.18 15.72 -6.02
N CYS A 272 5.80 14.55 -6.17
CA CYS A 272 7.24 14.40 -6.01
C CYS A 272 7.98 15.37 -6.91
N LYS A 273 7.67 15.40 -8.21
CA LYS A 273 8.34 16.25 -9.21
C LYS A 273 8.19 17.73 -8.90
N GLN A 274 6.96 18.16 -8.59
CA GLN A 274 6.70 19.54 -8.23
C GLN A 274 7.49 19.94 -6.97
N LEU A 275 7.54 19.08 -5.94
CA LEU A 275 8.36 19.34 -4.75
C LEU A 275 9.84 19.48 -5.10
N GLU A 276 10.41 18.66 -6.00
CA GLU A 276 11.82 18.80 -6.39
C GLU A 276 12.08 20.11 -7.16
N ASP A 277 11.18 20.46 -8.08
CA ASP A 277 11.32 21.65 -8.91
C ASP A 277 11.16 22.91 -8.07
N THR A 278 10.18 22.95 -7.16
CA THR A 278 10.00 24.04 -6.20
C THR A 278 11.16 24.12 -5.22
N HIS A 279 11.67 22.99 -4.72
CA HIS A 279 12.83 22.96 -3.83
C HIS A 279 14.09 23.53 -4.49
N LYS A 280 14.28 23.34 -5.80
CA LYS A 280 15.41 23.97 -6.53
C LYS A 280 15.24 25.48 -6.71
N GLN A 281 14.00 25.95 -6.76
CA GLN A 281 13.67 27.37 -6.97
C GLN A 281 13.65 28.16 -5.65
N GLN A 282 13.31 27.53 -4.53
CA GLN A 282 13.35 28.19 -3.23
C GLN A 282 14.80 28.52 -2.86
N ASN A 283 15.06 29.78 -2.52
CA ASN A 283 16.37 30.21 -2.03
C ASN A 283 16.32 30.29 -0.50
N CYS A 284 16.28 29.13 0.17
CA CYS A 284 16.33 29.06 1.62
C CYS A 284 17.78 28.87 2.08
N GLN A 285 18.41 29.91 2.65
CA GLN A 285 19.79 29.85 3.15
C GLN A 285 19.89 29.86 4.67
N SER A 286 18.76 29.81 5.38
CA SER A 286 18.69 29.88 6.83
C SER A 286 18.50 28.50 7.45
N VAL A 287 18.93 28.36 8.70
CA VAL A 287 18.54 27.22 9.54
C VAL A 287 17.08 27.38 9.94
N LEU A 288 16.25 26.39 9.64
CA LEU A 288 14.84 26.35 10.03
C LEU A 288 14.65 25.43 11.24
N LYS A 289 13.73 25.81 12.12
CA LYS A 289 13.18 24.93 13.15
C LYS A 289 11.73 24.63 12.81
N LEU A 290 11.43 23.34 12.72
CA LEU A 290 10.12 22.85 12.33
C LEU A 290 9.57 21.93 13.42
N TYR A 291 8.25 21.86 13.51
CA TYR A 291 7.54 21.15 14.57
C TYR A 291 6.41 20.31 14.00
N ARG A 292 6.12 19.17 14.63
CA ARG A 292 4.95 18.35 14.31
C ARG A 292 4.41 17.71 15.57
N GLY A 293 3.13 17.95 15.87
CA GLY A 293 2.40 17.24 16.91
C GLY A 293 1.79 15.95 16.37
N GLN A 294 1.90 14.86 17.13
CA GLN A 294 1.28 13.57 16.80
C GLN A 294 0.66 12.95 18.05
N THR A 295 -0.65 12.70 18.01
CA THR A 295 -1.41 12.15 19.15
C THR A 295 -1.42 10.63 19.20
N HIS A 296 -1.18 9.98 18.07
CA HIS A 296 -1.25 8.52 17.92
C HIS A 296 0.08 7.98 17.37
N LEU A 297 1.18 8.18 18.09
CA LEU A 297 2.44 7.51 17.78
C LEU A 297 2.41 6.10 18.38
N PRO A 298 2.50 5.01 17.60
CA PRO A 298 2.53 3.66 18.14
C PRO A 298 3.63 3.51 19.21
N LYS A 299 3.32 2.83 20.31
CA LYS A 299 4.28 2.60 21.40
C LYS A 299 5.57 1.93 20.89
N GLU A 300 5.44 0.93 20.02
CA GLU A 300 6.57 0.24 19.40
C GLU A 300 7.43 1.19 18.55
N GLU A 301 6.80 2.14 17.85
CA GLU A 301 7.51 3.16 17.07
C GLU A 301 8.30 4.09 17.98
N LEU A 302 7.73 4.53 19.10
CA LEU A 302 8.48 5.33 20.08
C LEU A 302 9.69 4.57 20.64
N GLU A 303 9.54 3.28 20.99
CA GLU A 303 10.66 2.48 21.47
C GLU A 303 11.74 2.30 20.39
N ASN A 304 11.35 2.16 19.12
CA ASN A 304 12.29 2.18 18.00
C ASN A 304 13.01 3.52 17.88
N LEU A 305 12.33 4.66 18.05
CA LEU A 305 12.98 5.97 18.03
C LEU A 305 13.99 6.12 19.18
N LYS A 306 13.65 5.61 20.37
CA LYS A 306 14.58 5.60 21.52
C LYS A 306 15.82 4.75 21.24
N SER A 307 15.65 3.55 20.69
CA SER A 307 16.76 2.64 20.40
C SER A 307 17.66 3.14 19.26
N ASN A 308 17.14 4.01 18.39
CA ASN A 308 17.85 4.57 17.23
C ASN A 308 18.41 5.98 17.49
N LYS A 309 18.55 6.42 18.75
CA LYS A 309 19.23 7.68 19.06
C LYS A 309 20.65 7.70 18.47
N GLY A 310 21.01 8.78 17.79
CA GLY A 310 22.27 8.96 17.07
C GLY A 310 22.35 8.24 15.73
N ASN A 311 21.27 7.56 15.30
CA ASN A 311 21.18 6.90 14.01
C ASN A 311 20.21 7.64 13.08
N LEU A 312 20.30 7.26 11.80
CA LEU A 312 19.47 7.81 10.74
C LEU A 312 18.14 7.08 10.65
N ILE A 313 17.08 7.83 10.36
CA ILE A 313 15.75 7.35 10.02
C ILE A 313 15.26 7.99 8.74
N SER A 314 14.28 7.37 8.09
CA SER A 314 13.52 7.97 6.99
C SER A 314 12.03 7.84 7.23
N THR A 315 11.26 8.77 6.64
CA THR A 315 9.80 8.77 6.66
C THR A 315 9.26 7.83 5.59
N ASN A 316 8.19 7.12 5.91
CA ASN A 316 7.55 6.20 4.94
C ASN A 316 6.79 6.90 3.81
N GLY A 317 6.65 8.23 3.89
CA GLY A 317 5.91 9.03 2.93
C GLY A 317 6.28 10.51 3.06
N PHE A 318 5.41 11.38 2.54
CA PHE A 318 5.50 12.82 2.73
C PHE A 318 5.36 13.18 4.21
N PHE A 319 6.14 14.16 4.67
CA PHE A 319 6.18 14.52 6.08
C PHE A 319 5.93 16.02 6.25
N SER A 320 4.72 16.33 6.72
CA SER A 320 4.22 17.69 6.92
C SER A 320 4.63 18.21 8.30
N THR A 321 5.14 19.44 8.35
CA THR A 321 5.65 20.09 9.56
C THR A 321 5.26 21.57 9.56
N SER A 322 5.28 22.23 10.71
CA SER A 322 5.01 23.67 10.82
C SER A 322 6.23 24.42 11.35
N LYS A 323 6.43 25.67 10.91
CA LYS A 323 7.39 26.61 11.52
C LYS A 323 6.90 27.12 12.89
N ASP A 324 5.62 26.94 13.20
CA ASP A 324 4.98 27.38 14.44
C ASP A 324 4.85 26.23 15.45
N ILE A 325 5.50 26.39 16.61
CA ILE A 325 5.41 25.43 17.71
C ILE A 325 4.03 25.44 18.37
N ASP A 326 3.35 26.59 18.42
CA ASP A 326 2.04 26.71 19.05
C ASP A 326 1.00 25.94 18.25
N LEU A 327 1.05 26.04 16.91
CA LEU A 327 0.24 25.22 16.02
C LEU A 327 0.51 23.72 16.20
N ALA A 328 1.77 23.30 16.23
CA ALA A 328 2.14 21.91 16.46
C ALA A 328 1.69 21.39 17.84
N SER A 329 1.78 22.25 18.87
CA SER A 329 1.37 21.93 20.23
C SER A 329 -0.14 21.85 20.38
N TRP A 330 -0.89 22.64 19.62
CA TRP A 330 -2.35 22.59 19.56
C TRP A 330 -2.85 21.20 19.12
N PHE A 331 -2.19 20.54 18.18
CA PHE A 331 -2.55 19.17 17.74
C PHE A 331 -2.44 18.12 18.85
N ILE A 332 -1.59 18.33 19.85
CA ILE A 332 -1.40 17.39 20.97
C ILE A 332 -2.05 17.87 22.27
N GLN A 333 -2.67 19.04 22.25
CA GLN A 333 -3.26 19.63 23.44
C GLN A 333 -4.41 18.75 23.97
N GLY A 334 -4.31 18.34 25.23
CA GLY A 334 -5.32 17.49 25.88
C GLY A 334 -5.23 16.00 25.53
N ALA A 335 -4.36 15.61 24.58
CA ALA A 335 -4.08 14.21 24.33
C ALA A 335 -3.24 13.61 25.46
N THR A 336 -3.40 12.30 25.70
CA THR A 336 -2.62 11.56 26.70
C THR A 336 -2.20 10.21 26.14
N ASP A 337 -1.11 9.67 26.68
CA ASP A 337 -0.64 8.33 26.32
C ASP A 337 -1.72 7.29 26.63
N THR A 338 -1.93 6.35 25.70
CA THR A 338 -2.85 5.22 25.85
C THR A 338 -2.07 3.90 25.97
N GLU A 339 -2.76 2.76 26.03
CA GLU A 339 -2.09 1.46 26.04
C GLU A 339 -1.17 1.28 24.82
N ASP A 340 -1.72 1.56 23.64
CA ASP A 340 -1.07 1.32 22.34
C ASP A 340 -0.36 2.55 21.75
N TYR A 341 -0.75 3.76 22.16
CA TYR A 341 -0.27 5.00 21.54
C TYR A 341 0.37 5.98 22.52
N ARG A 342 1.23 6.84 21.99
CA ARG A 342 1.99 7.86 22.69
C ARG A 342 1.75 9.20 22.02
N VAL A 343 1.70 10.25 22.84
CA VAL A 343 1.65 11.62 22.36
C VAL A 343 3.08 12.10 22.15
N ALA A 344 3.37 12.63 20.97
CA ALA A 344 4.70 13.00 20.55
C ALA A 344 4.74 14.41 19.94
N LEU A 345 5.82 15.13 20.24
CA LEU A 345 6.16 16.41 19.61
C LEU A 345 7.52 16.27 18.94
N PHE A 346 7.53 16.35 17.61
CA PHE A 346 8.76 16.38 16.83
C PHE A 346 9.30 17.81 16.79
N GLU A 347 10.60 17.97 17.06
CA GLU A 347 11.38 19.20 16.89
C GLU A 347 12.49 18.89 15.88
N ILE A 348 12.42 19.53 14.72
CA ILE A 348 13.25 19.19 13.55
C ILE A 348 14.10 20.39 13.18
N THR A 349 15.41 20.20 13.14
CA THR A 349 16.34 21.21 12.65
C THR A 349 16.67 20.95 11.19
N VAL A 350 16.57 21.98 10.34
CA VAL A 350 16.87 21.91 8.91
C VAL A 350 17.94 22.94 8.58
N ASP A 351 19.14 22.47 8.25
CA ASP A 351 20.19 23.32 7.72
C ASP A 351 20.07 23.39 6.19
N ALA A 352 19.15 24.23 5.71
CA ALA A 352 18.78 24.33 4.30
C ALA A 352 19.97 24.60 3.37
N LYS A 353 21.01 25.29 3.87
CA LYS A 353 22.21 25.61 3.10
C LYS A 353 23.02 24.36 2.71
N ASN A 354 22.99 23.34 3.57
CA ASN A 354 23.82 22.14 3.44
C ASN A 354 23.03 20.92 2.95
N LEU A 355 21.71 21.00 2.88
CA LEU A 355 20.84 19.95 2.34
C LEU A 355 20.67 20.12 0.82
N LYS A 356 21.06 19.09 0.08
CA LYS A 356 20.98 18.96 -1.38
C LYS A 356 20.05 17.84 -1.82
N ASN A 357 19.98 16.75 -1.05
CA ASN A 357 19.30 15.51 -1.43
C ASN A 357 17.95 15.34 -0.73
N SER A 358 17.82 15.74 0.54
CA SER A 358 16.55 15.77 1.27
C SER A 358 15.70 16.94 0.81
N ILE A 359 14.67 16.64 0.01
CA ILE A 359 13.79 17.63 -0.62
C ILE A 359 12.71 18.06 0.36
N PHE A 360 12.59 19.36 0.59
CA PHE A 360 11.52 19.98 1.37
C PHE A 360 11.03 21.26 0.69
N VAL A 361 9.81 21.69 0.93
CA VAL A 361 9.25 22.93 0.37
C VAL A 361 8.51 23.71 1.45
N ASP A 362 8.79 25.01 1.55
CA ASP A 362 7.96 25.96 2.32
C ASP A 362 6.69 26.29 1.53
N ILE A 363 5.57 25.73 1.97
CA ILE A 363 4.29 25.75 1.25
C ILE A 363 3.57 27.10 1.44
N ASP A 364 3.92 27.90 2.44
CA ASP A 364 3.31 29.23 2.64
C ASP A 364 3.46 30.15 1.41
N GLN A 365 4.49 29.91 0.59
CA GLN A 365 4.74 30.69 -0.61
C GLN A 365 3.84 30.29 -1.79
N TYR A 366 3.09 29.19 -1.68
CA TYR A 366 2.14 28.71 -2.68
C TYR A 366 0.74 29.30 -2.47
N LYS A 367 0.08 29.66 -3.57
CA LYS A 367 -1.09 30.56 -3.60
C LYS A 367 -2.28 30.02 -2.80
N GLY A 368 -2.78 30.83 -1.86
CA GLY A 368 -4.17 30.73 -1.35
C GLY A 368 -4.34 30.16 0.05
N ILE A 369 -3.28 29.64 0.68
CA ILE A 369 -3.32 29.14 2.06
C ILE A 369 -2.43 30.06 2.92
N SER A 370 -2.98 31.20 3.33
CA SER A 370 -2.32 32.04 4.33
C SER A 370 -2.62 31.46 5.72
N GLY A 371 -1.64 30.82 6.36
CA GLY A 371 -1.67 30.69 7.83
C GLY A 371 -1.11 29.43 8.46
N GLU A 372 -0.75 28.37 7.73
CA GLU A 372 -0.31 27.11 8.37
C GLU A 372 1.20 27.01 8.62
N CYS A 373 2.01 27.89 8.02
CA CYS A 373 3.46 27.84 8.19
C CYS A 373 4.06 26.48 7.81
N GLU A 374 3.44 25.81 6.83
CA GLU A 374 3.68 24.41 6.53
C GLU A 374 4.96 24.23 5.71
N VAL A 375 5.85 23.35 6.18
CA VAL A 375 6.98 22.84 5.41
C VAL A 375 6.76 21.35 5.18
N LEU A 376 6.77 20.95 3.91
CA LEU A 376 6.53 19.58 3.50
C LEU A 376 7.80 18.94 2.98
N PHE A 377 8.16 17.82 3.58
CA PHE A 377 9.26 16.97 3.13
C PHE A 377 8.75 15.94 2.11
N ASN A 378 9.58 15.69 1.10
CA ASN A 378 9.33 14.66 0.10
C ASN A 378 9.58 13.26 0.67
N ILE A 379 9.07 12.24 -0.02
CA ILE A 379 9.28 10.83 0.32
C ILE A 379 10.78 10.51 0.31
N GLY A 380 11.25 9.76 1.30
CA GLY A 380 12.67 9.41 1.41
C GLY A 380 13.53 10.53 2.00
N SER A 381 12.94 11.55 2.63
CA SER A 381 13.73 12.48 3.44
C SER A 381 14.36 11.74 4.62
N VAL A 382 15.60 12.10 4.96
CA VAL A 382 16.40 11.43 5.99
C VAL A 382 16.63 12.37 7.18
N PHE A 383 16.53 11.81 8.38
CA PHE A 383 16.70 12.52 9.64
C PHE A 383 17.61 11.74 10.58
N GLU A 384 18.49 12.44 11.30
CA GLU A 384 19.24 11.89 12.42
C GLU A 384 18.48 12.15 13.72
N ILE A 385 18.30 11.13 14.57
CA ILE A 385 17.65 11.29 15.87
C ILE A 385 18.66 11.82 16.90
N GLU A 386 18.48 13.05 17.37
CA GLU A 386 19.35 13.64 18.38
C GLU A 386 18.97 13.19 19.80
N SER A 387 17.66 13.19 20.12
CA SER A 387 17.16 12.76 21.43
C SER A 387 15.68 12.43 21.44
N VAL A 388 15.28 11.56 22.37
CA VAL A 388 13.87 11.22 22.63
C VAL A 388 13.66 11.27 24.14
N ASN A 389 12.93 12.29 24.62
CA ASN A 389 12.71 12.51 26.06
C ASN A 389 11.26 12.89 26.32
N TYR A 390 10.72 12.54 27.49
CA TYR A 390 9.39 13.02 27.88
C TYR A 390 9.47 14.46 28.38
N ASP A 391 8.62 15.34 27.86
CA ASP A 391 8.53 16.75 28.24
C ASP A 391 7.27 16.99 29.08
N ASN A 392 7.46 17.38 30.34
CA ASN A 392 6.37 17.59 31.29
C ASN A 392 5.50 18.82 30.96
N ASN A 393 6.05 19.82 30.25
CA ASN A 393 5.30 21.03 29.91
C ASN A 393 4.27 20.73 28.82
N PHE A 394 4.68 19.99 27.79
CA PHE A 394 3.81 19.55 26.71
C PHE A 394 3.04 18.26 27.05
N LYS A 395 3.41 17.56 28.13
CA LYS A 395 2.91 16.21 28.48
C LYS A 395 3.03 15.22 27.32
N ALA A 396 4.14 15.32 26.58
CA ALA A 396 4.37 14.58 25.35
C ALA A 396 5.83 14.14 25.23
N TRP A 397 6.07 13.08 24.47
CA TRP A 397 7.41 12.65 24.09
C TRP A 397 8.01 13.61 23.06
N LYS A 398 9.00 14.38 23.48
CA LYS A 398 9.74 15.30 22.63
C LYS A 398 10.85 14.56 21.90
N ILE A 399 10.71 14.49 20.57
CA ILE A 399 11.64 13.82 19.67
C ILE A 399 12.40 14.89 18.89
N LYS A 400 13.68 15.05 19.19
CA LYS A 400 14.56 15.98 18.47
C LYS A 400 15.29 15.26 17.36
N MET A 401 15.25 15.84 16.17
CA MET A 401 15.94 15.29 15.01
C MET A 401 16.47 16.40 14.10
N LYS A 402 17.42 16.03 13.24
CA LYS A 402 18.00 16.93 12.25
C LYS A 402 17.88 16.33 10.86
N ALA A 403 17.36 17.10 9.91
CA ALA A 403 17.35 16.69 8.51
C ALA A 403 18.80 16.59 7.99
N THR A 404 19.11 15.52 7.25
CA THR A 404 20.46 15.23 6.75
C THR A 404 20.42 14.60 5.37
N ASP A 405 21.54 14.68 4.65
CA ASP A 405 21.78 13.97 3.40
C ASP A 405 22.67 12.73 3.60
N GLU A 406 23.04 12.44 4.85
CA GLU A 406 23.88 11.28 5.16
C GLU A 406 23.20 9.99 4.67
N GLY A 407 23.98 9.13 4.01
CA GLY A 407 23.50 7.87 3.42
C GLY A 407 22.72 8.00 2.10
N THR A 408 22.34 9.20 1.68
CA THR A 408 21.51 9.39 0.47
C THR A 408 22.28 9.11 -0.84
N ASP A 409 23.56 9.47 -0.93
CA ASP A 409 24.37 9.26 -2.14
C ASP A 409 24.67 7.79 -2.42
N SER A 410 25.03 7.02 -1.38
CA SER A 410 25.26 5.57 -1.51
C SER A 410 24.03 4.82 -2.04
N ILE A 411 22.84 5.23 -1.59
CA ILE A 411 21.58 4.66 -2.07
C ILE A 411 21.28 5.06 -3.51
N LYS A 412 21.53 6.31 -3.90
CA LYS A 412 21.41 6.74 -5.30
C LYS A 412 22.34 5.94 -6.21
N GLU A 413 23.58 5.71 -5.81
CA GLU A 413 24.54 4.88 -6.56
C GLU A 413 24.05 3.43 -6.67
N ARG A 414 23.56 2.84 -5.59
CA ARG A 414 23.03 1.47 -5.58
C ARG A 414 21.80 1.34 -6.49
N ILE A 415 20.89 2.31 -6.47
CA ILE A 415 19.75 2.40 -7.40
C ILE A 415 20.25 2.45 -8.85
N GLN A 416 21.25 3.28 -9.14
CA GLN A 416 21.84 3.38 -10.49
C GLN A 416 22.54 2.09 -10.94
N GLN A 417 23.27 1.41 -10.06
CA GLN A 417 23.89 0.11 -10.37
C GLN A 417 22.85 -0.94 -10.70
N MET A 418 21.76 -0.99 -9.94
CA MET A 418 20.65 -1.88 -10.28
C MET A 418 20.00 -1.49 -11.59
N LYS A 419 19.73 -0.20 -11.83
CA LYS A 419 19.25 0.26 -13.14
C LYS A 419 20.13 -0.25 -14.27
N LYS A 420 21.46 -0.21 -14.13
CA LYS A 420 22.39 -0.78 -15.12
C LYS A 420 22.23 -2.29 -15.28
N LYS A 421 22.10 -3.06 -14.20
CA LYS A 421 21.82 -4.52 -14.27
C LYS A 421 20.54 -4.82 -15.05
N PHE A 422 19.58 -3.90 -15.04
CA PHE A 422 18.28 -4.05 -15.68
C PHE A 422 18.07 -3.07 -16.84
N GLN A 423 19.14 -2.49 -17.40
CA GLN A 423 19.06 -1.64 -18.59
C GLN A 423 18.53 -2.52 -19.73
N ASN A 424 17.33 -2.18 -20.23
CA ASN A 424 16.49 -2.93 -21.19
C ASN A 424 15.47 -3.92 -20.60
N GLY A 425 15.34 -4.01 -19.28
CA GLY A 425 14.27 -4.78 -18.62
C GLY A 425 12.94 -4.06 -18.64
N ASN A 426 11.83 -4.81 -18.69
CA ASN A 426 10.51 -4.23 -18.46
C ASN A 426 10.43 -3.71 -17.02
N ILE A 427 10.18 -2.41 -16.89
CA ILE A 427 10.09 -1.71 -15.62
C ILE A 427 9.09 -2.36 -14.66
N ASN A 428 7.95 -2.83 -15.17
CA ASN A 428 6.94 -3.51 -14.35
C ASN A 428 7.41 -4.87 -13.84
N LEU A 429 8.33 -5.54 -14.52
CA LEU A 429 8.95 -6.76 -13.97
C LEU A 429 10.03 -6.42 -12.96
N LEU A 430 10.74 -5.31 -13.18
CA LEU A 430 11.83 -4.88 -12.33
C LEU A 430 11.36 -4.66 -10.89
N PHE A 431 10.27 -3.93 -10.68
CA PHE A 431 9.79 -3.66 -9.31
C PHE A 431 9.44 -4.94 -8.55
N GLY A 432 8.74 -5.87 -9.19
CA GLY A 432 8.40 -7.15 -8.58
C GLY A 432 9.63 -8.04 -8.32
N ARG A 433 10.62 -8.06 -9.22
CA ARG A 433 11.89 -8.77 -9.00
C ARG A 433 12.70 -8.16 -7.86
N LEU A 434 12.72 -6.84 -7.73
CA LEU A 434 13.36 -6.17 -6.60
C LEU A 434 12.71 -6.59 -5.27
N LEU A 435 11.38 -6.66 -5.21
CA LEU A 435 10.68 -7.18 -4.05
C LEU A 435 11.10 -8.61 -3.70
N LEU A 436 11.34 -9.46 -4.70
CA LEU A 436 11.88 -10.81 -4.48
C LEU A 436 13.33 -10.78 -3.95
N ASP A 437 14.20 -9.94 -4.52
CA ASP A 437 15.60 -9.79 -4.09
C ASP A 437 15.70 -9.28 -2.64
N MET A 438 14.73 -8.46 -2.20
CA MET A 438 14.60 -8.00 -0.81
C MET A 438 13.85 -8.99 0.10
N ASN A 439 13.56 -10.21 -0.37
CA ASN A 439 12.78 -11.23 0.34
C ASN A 439 11.37 -10.76 0.77
N GLN A 440 10.83 -9.72 0.13
CA GLN A 440 9.49 -9.19 0.37
C GLN A 440 8.45 -10.00 -0.43
N TYR A 441 8.40 -11.31 -0.22
CA TYR A 441 7.64 -12.26 -1.04
C TYR A 441 6.13 -11.94 -1.12
N ILE A 442 5.50 -11.59 0.00
CA ILE A 442 4.06 -11.25 0.06
C ILE A 442 3.76 -9.99 -0.77
N LYS A 443 4.66 -9.01 -0.70
CA LYS A 443 4.57 -7.76 -1.46
C LYS A 443 4.79 -8.01 -2.95
N ALA A 444 5.76 -8.86 -3.30
CA ALA A 444 6.00 -9.29 -4.68
C ALA A 444 4.77 -10.00 -5.27
N GLU A 445 4.18 -10.94 -4.52
CA GLU A 445 2.97 -11.67 -4.93
C GLU A 445 1.82 -10.70 -5.21
N SER A 446 1.53 -9.83 -4.24
CA SER A 446 0.46 -8.82 -4.33
C SER A 446 0.66 -7.91 -5.55
N TYR A 447 1.90 -7.50 -5.79
CA TYR A 447 2.25 -6.66 -6.92
C TYR A 447 2.04 -7.38 -8.26
N PHE A 448 2.56 -8.59 -8.43
CA PHE A 448 2.41 -9.32 -9.69
C PHE A 448 0.95 -9.71 -9.96
N GLN A 449 0.18 -10.06 -8.92
CA GLN A 449 -1.26 -10.30 -9.06
C GLN A 449 -1.99 -9.04 -9.53
N MET A 450 -1.70 -7.88 -8.92
CA MET A 450 -2.24 -6.61 -9.38
C MET A 450 -1.85 -6.33 -10.83
N MET A 451 -0.59 -6.56 -11.22
CA MET A 451 -0.14 -6.35 -12.60
C MET A 451 -0.89 -7.25 -13.60
N ILE A 452 -1.22 -8.49 -13.22
CA ILE A 452 -2.05 -9.40 -14.02
C ILE A 452 -3.47 -8.83 -14.15
N ASP A 453 -4.08 -8.40 -13.05
CA ASP A 453 -5.47 -7.93 -13.03
C ASP A 453 -5.68 -6.65 -13.86
N VAL A 454 -4.68 -5.75 -13.91
CA VAL A 454 -4.75 -4.49 -14.67
C VAL A 454 -4.25 -4.62 -16.11
N SER A 455 -3.59 -5.72 -16.47
CA SER A 455 -3.04 -5.93 -17.81
C SER A 455 -4.08 -6.56 -18.74
N PRO A 456 -4.37 -5.98 -19.92
CA PRO A 456 -5.17 -6.64 -20.94
C PRO A 456 -4.59 -8.01 -21.31
N SER A 457 -5.44 -8.94 -21.77
CA SER A 457 -4.98 -10.27 -22.22
C SER A 457 -3.97 -10.23 -23.37
N SER A 458 -3.93 -9.12 -24.13
CA SER A 458 -2.98 -8.86 -25.20
C SER A 458 -1.67 -8.19 -24.76
N HIS A 459 -1.52 -7.85 -23.46
CA HIS A 459 -0.35 -7.14 -22.97
C HIS A 459 0.91 -8.00 -23.14
N PRO A 460 1.99 -7.49 -23.77
CA PRO A 460 3.17 -8.29 -24.13
C PRO A 460 3.84 -8.93 -22.91
N ASP A 461 3.73 -8.27 -21.75
CA ASP A 461 4.39 -8.68 -20.51
C ASP A 461 3.51 -9.50 -19.57
N LEU A 462 2.21 -9.67 -19.89
CA LEU A 462 1.29 -10.48 -19.08
C LEU A 462 1.86 -11.87 -18.75
N PRO A 463 2.42 -12.64 -19.70
CA PRO A 463 2.96 -13.95 -19.36
C PRO A 463 4.22 -13.88 -18.49
N LEU A 464 4.96 -12.77 -18.51
CA LEU A 464 6.14 -12.59 -17.66
C LEU A 464 5.74 -12.37 -16.19
N PHE A 465 4.61 -11.71 -15.91
CA PHE A 465 4.07 -11.63 -14.55
C PHE A 465 3.67 -13.00 -14.00
N TYR A 466 3.06 -13.85 -14.84
CA TYR A 466 2.76 -15.23 -14.50
C TYR A 466 4.04 -16.05 -14.24
N ASP A 467 5.10 -15.89 -15.03
CA ASP A 467 6.37 -16.57 -14.74
C ASP A 467 6.94 -16.16 -13.38
N CYS A 468 6.91 -14.87 -13.05
CA CYS A 468 7.41 -14.37 -11.78
C CYS A 468 6.60 -14.90 -10.59
N LEU A 469 5.27 -14.99 -10.69
CA LEU A 469 4.46 -15.67 -9.67
C LEU A 469 4.74 -17.18 -9.62
N GLY A 470 5.03 -17.80 -10.76
CA GLY A 470 5.45 -19.20 -10.83
C GLY A 470 6.74 -19.43 -10.04
N GLU A 471 7.74 -18.58 -10.28
CA GLU A 471 9.04 -18.59 -9.59
C GLU A 471 8.88 -18.35 -8.08
N LEU A 472 8.10 -17.33 -7.71
CA LEU A 472 7.81 -17.04 -6.31
C LEU A 472 7.15 -18.24 -5.61
N ASN A 473 6.16 -18.87 -6.25
CA ASN A 473 5.49 -20.03 -5.69
C ASN A 473 6.38 -21.28 -5.62
N MET A 474 7.40 -21.38 -6.47
CA MET A 474 8.44 -22.41 -6.31
C MET A 474 9.28 -22.15 -5.06
N HIS A 475 9.66 -20.90 -4.79
CA HIS A 475 10.43 -20.52 -3.60
C HIS A 475 9.65 -20.71 -2.30
N THR A 476 8.35 -20.44 -2.30
CA THR A 476 7.47 -20.61 -1.14
C THR A 476 6.86 -22.01 -1.04
N THR A 477 7.29 -22.95 -1.89
CA THR A 477 6.81 -24.36 -1.95
C THR A 477 5.32 -24.54 -2.27
N ASN A 478 4.67 -23.51 -2.81
CA ASN A 478 3.30 -23.52 -3.32
C ASN A 478 3.23 -24.16 -4.72
N TRP A 479 3.67 -25.42 -4.83
CA TRP A 479 3.88 -26.12 -6.12
C TRP A 479 2.66 -26.09 -7.06
N LYS A 480 1.45 -26.25 -6.51
CA LYS A 480 0.20 -26.24 -7.29
C LYS A 480 -0.03 -24.89 -7.99
N GLU A 481 0.19 -23.79 -7.28
CA GLU A 481 0.02 -22.46 -7.85
C GLU A 481 1.19 -22.10 -8.77
N ALA A 482 2.40 -22.59 -8.46
CA ALA A 482 3.55 -22.48 -9.37
C ALA A 482 3.25 -23.10 -10.75
N PHE A 483 2.72 -24.32 -10.76
CA PHE A 483 2.32 -24.99 -12.00
C PHE A 483 1.25 -24.19 -12.77
N LYS A 484 0.19 -23.75 -12.07
CA LYS A 484 -0.90 -22.98 -12.68
C LYS A 484 -0.38 -21.69 -13.33
N ASN A 485 0.53 -20.98 -12.67
CA ASN A 485 1.11 -19.74 -13.16
C ASN A 485 2.04 -19.98 -14.35
N TYR A 486 2.98 -20.91 -14.26
CA TYR A 486 3.83 -21.26 -15.40
C TYR A 486 3.03 -21.81 -16.59
N HIS A 487 1.98 -22.59 -16.34
CA HIS A 487 1.12 -23.11 -17.40
C HIS A 487 0.34 -21.99 -18.09
N SER A 488 -0.22 -21.04 -17.33
CA SER A 488 -0.88 -19.84 -17.88
C SER A 488 0.07 -19.01 -18.73
N SER A 489 1.29 -18.76 -18.25
CA SER A 489 2.34 -18.08 -19.02
C SER A 489 2.64 -18.80 -20.34
N TYR A 490 2.83 -20.12 -20.27
CA TYR A 490 3.16 -20.95 -21.43
C TYR A 490 2.07 -20.88 -22.51
N GLU A 491 0.80 -21.01 -22.12
CA GLU A 491 -0.33 -20.96 -23.05
C GLU A 491 -0.48 -19.58 -23.71
N ILE A 492 -0.24 -18.50 -22.98
CA ILE A 492 -0.27 -17.14 -23.54
C ILE A 492 0.87 -16.95 -24.54
N LYS A 493 2.11 -17.31 -24.17
CA LYS A 493 3.28 -17.18 -25.06
C LYS A 493 3.11 -18.03 -26.32
N LYS A 494 2.67 -19.28 -26.18
CA LYS A 494 2.46 -20.19 -27.31
C LYS A 494 1.46 -19.66 -28.33
N LYS A 495 0.43 -18.93 -27.89
CA LYS A 495 -0.58 -18.32 -28.78
C LYS A 495 -0.08 -17.03 -29.44
N ASN A 496 0.94 -16.38 -28.88
CA ASN A 496 1.46 -15.13 -29.39
C ASN A 496 2.55 -15.38 -30.45
N ILE A 497 2.24 -15.07 -31.71
CA ILE A 497 3.14 -15.20 -32.88
C ILE A 497 4.44 -14.38 -32.73
N HIS A 498 4.44 -13.33 -31.91
CA HIS A 498 5.60 -12.48 -31.66
C HIS A 498 6.37 -12.85 -30.38
N SER A 499 6.01 -13.95 -29.71
CA SER A 499 6.77 -14.39 -28.54
C SER A 499 8.17 -14.87 -28.96
N ASP A 500 9.20 -14.26 -28.36
CA ASP A 500 10.57 -14.74 -28.53
C ASP A 500 10.71 -16.13 -27.89
N HIS A 501 11.34 -17.06 -28.62
CA HIS A 501 11.71 -18.39 -28.13
C HIS A 501 12.44 -18.34 -26.80
N ARG A 502 13.23 -17.28 -26.55
CA ARG A 502 13.88 -17.05 -25.25
C ARG A 502 12.90 -16.99 -24.08
N ASN A 503 11.78 -16.29 -24.26
CA ASN A 503 10.77 -16.17 -23.22
C ASN A 503 10.04 -17.49 -22.99
N ILE A 504 9.78 -18.28 -24.03
CA ILE A 504 9.18 -19.62 -23.89
C ILE A 504 10.13 -20.56 -23.14
N GLY A 505 11.44 -20.46 -23.41
CA GLY A 505 12.50 -21.24 -22.75
C GLY A 505 12.49 -21.08 -21.23
N VAL A 506 12.36 -19.84 -20.73
CA VAL A 506 12.27 -19.55 -19.30
C VAL A 506 11.08 -20.28 -18.65
N THR A 507 9.89 -20.19 -19.24
CA THR A 507 8.68 -20.83 -18.70
C THR A 507 8.78 -22.36 -18.73
N LEU A 508 9.33 -22.94 -19.79
CA LEU A 508 9.54 -24.39 -19.89
C LEU A 508 10.55 -24.88 -18.86
N ASN A 509 11.60 -24.11 -18.57
CA ASN A 509 12.51 -24.39 -17.47
C ASN A 509 11.81 -24.34 -16.11
N GLY A 510 10.93 -23.36 -15.90
CA GLY A 510 10.06 -23.27 -14.72
C GLY A 510 9.18 -24.51 -14.54
N LEU A 511 8.48 -24.93 -15.60
CA LEU A 511 7.67 -26.16 -15.61
C LEU A 511 8.52 -27.41 -15.36
N GLY A 512 9.71 -27.50 -15.96
CA GLY A 512 10.66 -28.59 -15.73
C GLY A 512 11.12 -28.65 -14.27
N ASN A 513 11.42 -27.49 -13.68
CA ASN A 513 11.79 -27.39 -12.27
C ASN A 513 10.65 -27.80 -11.35
N TYR A 514 9.40 -27.42 -11.66
CA TYR A 514 8.21 -27.89 -10.96
C TYR A 514 8.11 -29.43 -10.99
N TYR A 515 8.20 -30.04 -12.18
CA TYR A 515 8.12 -31.49 -12.32
C TYR A 515 9.27 -32.20 -11.58
N LYS A 516 10.48 -31.65 -11.62
CA LYS A 516 11.63 -32.13 -10.85
C LYS A 516 11.38 -32.05 -9.34
N ALA A 517 10.76 -30.96 -8.85
CA ALA A 517 10.45 -30.77 -7.44
C ALA A 517 9.44 -31.82 -6.93
N ILE A 518 8.42 -32.15 -7.73
CA ILE A 518 7.45 -33.20 -7.42
C ILE A 518 7.93 -34.63 -7.80
N ARG A 519 9.23 -34.79 -8.10
CA ARG A 519 9.89 -36.06 -8.46
C ARG A 519 9.36 -36.73 -9.73
N ASN A 520 8.77 -35.98 -10.64
CA ASN A 520 8.39 -36.46 -11.98
C ASN A 520 9.49 -36.13 -13.00
N ASN A 521 10.60 -36.88 -12.94
CA ASN A 521 11.77 -36.63 -13.79
C ASN A 521 11.46 -36.76 -15.29
N ASN A 522 10.56 -37.67 -15.68
CA ASN A 522 10.19 -37.88 -17.09
C ASN A 522 9.56 -36.63 -17.71
N GLU A 523 8.59 -36.00 -17.04
CA GLU A 523 7.99 -34.75 -17.53
C GLU A 523 8.97 -33.57 -17.43
N ALA A 524 9.83 -33.55 -16.40
CA ALA A 524 10.89 -32.54 -16.31
C ALA A 524 11.83 -32.58 -17.51
N LEU A 525 12.33 -33.77 -17.86
CA LEU A 525 13.19 -33.98 -19.03
C LEU A 525 12.48 -33.60 -20.33
N LYS A 526 11.19 -33.92 -20.51
CA LYS A 526 10.42 -33.46 -21.68
C LYS A 526 10.35 -31.94 -21.80
N CYS A 527 10.15 -31.23 -20.68
CA CYS A 527 10.18 -29.77 -20.65
C CYS A 527 11.57 -29.24 -21.04
N TYR A 528 12.62 -29.76 -20.43
CA TYR A 528 14.00 -29.36 -20.70
C TYR A 528 14.44 -29.64 -22.15
N SER A 529 14.11 -30.80 -22.71
CA SER A 529 14.41 -31.13 -24.11
C SER A 529 13.78 -30.15 -25.10
N LYS A 530 12.58 -29.63 -24.81
CA LYS A 530 11.96 -28.59 -25.66
C LYS A 530 12.73 -27.27 -25.63
N VAL A 531 13.33 -26.89 -24.49
CA VAL A 531 14.17 -25.69 -24.40
C VAL A 531 15.43 -25.82 -25.25
N LEU A 532 16.06 -27.01 -25.25
CA LEU A 532 17.27 -27.26 -26.04
C LEU A 532 17.04 -27.13 -27.57
N MET A 533 15.80 -27.27 -28.04
CA MET A 533 15.44 -27.08 -29.46
C MET A 533 15.47 -25.61 -29.91
N PHE A 534 15.41 -24.64 -28.99
CA PHE A 534 15.44 -23.23 -29.35
C PHE A 534 16.84 -22.82 -29.84
N LYS A 535 16.89 -22.03 -30.92
CA LYS A 535 18.15 -21.48 -31.46
C LYS A 535 18.41 -20.11 -30.83
N ASN A 536 19.69 -19.74 -30.67
CA ASN A 536 20.13 -18.42 -30.19
C ASN A 536 19.72 -18.07 -28.74
N ASP A 537 19.64 -19.07 -27.87
CA ASP A 537 19.35 -18.88 -26.44
C ASP A 537 20.36 -19.63 -25.53
N PRO A 538 21.65 -19.26 -25.58
CA PRO A 538 22.70 -19.99 -24.87
C PRO A 538 22.52 -19.96 -23.34
N TYR A 539 22.02 -18.85 -22.78
CA TYR A 539 21.82 -18.71 -21.34
C TYR A 539 20.79 -19.72 -20.81
N ASN A 540 19.60 -19.79 -21.40
CA ASN A 540 18.60 -20.76 -20.94
C ASN A 540 19.04 -22.20 -21.25
N LYS A 541 19.78 -22.45 -22.33
CA LYS A 541 20.36 -23.78 -22.60
C LYS A 541 21.29 -24.23 -21.48
N ALA A 542 22.25 -23.40 -21.07
CA ALA A 542 23.17 -23.73 -19.99
C ALA A 542 22.42 -24.06 -18.68
N ILE A 543 21.44 -23.23 -18.30
CA ILE A 543 20.58 -23.49 -17.13
C ILE A 543 19.82 -24.82 -17.27
N THR A 544 19.29 -25.10 -18.45
CA THR A 544 18.56 -26.34 -18.75
C THR A 544 19.45 -27.56 -18.55
N LEU A 545 20.67 -27.53 -19.10
CA LEU A 545 21.65 -28.61 -18.98
C LEU A 545 22.04 -28.87 -17.52
N LEU A 546 22.25 -27.82 -16.72
CA LEU A 546 22.48 -27.95 -15.27
C LEU A 546 21.28 -28.54 -14.52
N ASN A 547 20.06 -28.18 -14.93
CA ASN A 547 18.86 -28.76 -14.33
C ASN A 547 18.69 -30.24 -14.68
N MET A 548 19.04 -30.63 -15.91
CA MET A 548 19.08 -32.03 -16.35
C MET A 548 20.18 -32.82 -15.64
N SER A 549 21.39 -32.25 -15.48
CA SER A 549 22.47 -32.91 -14.77
C SER A 549 22.10 -33.21 -13.31
N ALA A 550 21.42 -32.29 -12.64
CA ALA A 550 20.91 -32.51 -11.29
C ALA A 550 19.90 -33.68 -11.19
N ILE A 551 19.15 -33.98 -12.27
CA ILE A 551 18.31 -35.17 -12.35
C ILE A 551 19.19 -36.42 -12.45
N TYR A 552 20.15 -36.45 -13.37
CA TYR A 552 21.03 -37.60 -13.58
C TYR A 552 21.92 -37.91 -12.36
N VAL A 553 22.36 -36.89 -11.61
CA VAL A 553 23.04 -37.09 -10.32
C VAL A 553 22.16 -37.86 -9.32
N LYS A 554 20.87 -37.51 -9.24
CA LYS A 554 19.93 -38.22 -8.35
C LYS A 554 19.66 -39.65 -8.82
N GLU A 555 19.75 -39.89 -10.13
CA GLU A 555 19.62 -41.21 -10.75
C GLU A 555 20.93 -42.01 -10.74
N LYS A 556 22.04 -41.43 -10.25
CA LYS A 556 23.39 -42.00 -10.20
C LYS A 556 24.05 -42.24 -11.56
N ASP A 557 23.59 -41.57 -12.60
CA ASP A 557 24.25 -41.53 -13.91
C ASP A 557 25.24 -40.36 -13.95
N TYR A 558 26.39 -40.55 -13.29
CA TYR A 558 27.38 -39.49 -13.09
C TYR A 558 28.09 -39.08 -14.38
N ASP A 559 28.26 -40.00 -15.32
CA ASP A 559 28.91 -39.72 -16.61
C ASP A 559 28.07 -38.74 -17.43
N LYS A 560 26.76 -39.02 -17.61
CA LYS A 560 25.87 -38.07 -18.29
C LYS A 560 25.74 -36.75 -17.55
N ALA A 561 25.67 -36.78 -16.21
CA ALA A 561 25.60 -35.55 -15.43
C ALA A 561 26.85 -34.69 -15.63
N TYR A 562 28.04 -35.31 -15.68
CA TYR A 562 29.30 -34.64 -15.92
C TYR A 562 29.33 -34.01 -17.32
N ASP A 563 28.98 -34.78 -18.36
CA ASP A 563 28.96 -34.29 -19.75
C ASP A 563 28.04 -33.05 -19.90
N LEU A 564 26.85 -33.09 -19.32
CA LEU A 564 25.90 -31.97 -19.34
C LEU A 564 26.44 -30.74 -18.60
N CYS A 565 27.15 -30.93 -17.49
CA CYS A 565 27.80 -29.84 -16.76
C CYS A 565 28.95 -29.21 -17.55
N ILE A 566 29.72 -30.02 -18.29
CA ILE A 566 30.79 -29.54 -19.17
C ILE A 566 30.21 -28.72 -20.32
N GLU A 567 29.17 -29.23 -20.99
CA GLU A 567 28.49 -28.50 -22.06
C GLU A 567 27.92 -27.17 -21.56
N ALA A 568 27.26 -27.16 -20.38
CA ALA A 568 26.75 -25.94 -19.78
C ALA A 568 27.86 -24.92 -19.49
N ARG A 569 29.00 -25.37 -18.96
CA ARG A 569 30.16 -24.53 -18.68
C ARG A 569 30.71 -23.90 -19.95
N ASP A 570 30.88 -24.69 -21.01
CA ASP A 570 31.48 -24.24 -22.26
C ASP A 570 30.59 -23.17 -22.92
N ILE A 571 29.26 -23.35 -22.90
CA ILE A 571 28.29 -22.32 -23.33
C ILE A 571 28.43 -21.02 -22.53
N ILE A 572 28.58 -21.10 -21.20
CA ILE A 572 28.74 -19.93 -20.33
C ILE A 572 30.07 -19.20 -20.63
N GLN A 573 31.15 -19.93 -20.88
CA GLN A 573 32.45 -19.36 -21.20
C GLN A 573 32.45 -18.63 -22.55
N GLU A 574 31.85 -19.21 -23.58
CA GLU A 574 31.73 -18.59 -24.90
C GLU A 574 30.89 -17.30 -24.87
N THR A 575 29.85 -17.26 -24.03
CA THR A 575 28.97 -16.10 -23.88
C THR A 575 29.52 -15.01 -22.99
N SER A 576 30.45 -15.33 -22.08
CA SER A 576 31.10 -14.34 -21.21
C SER A 576 32.30 -13.64 -21.87
N SER A 577 32.76 -14.18 -23.01
CA SER A 577 33.94 -13.70 -23.75
C SER A 577 33.59 -12.75 -24.91
N ASN A 578 32.29 -12.52 -25.14
CA ASN A 578 31.71 -11.57 -26.10
C ASN A 578 30.92 -10.51 -25.36
#